data_AF-A0A1H8KTZ3-F1
#
_entry.id   AF-A0A1H8KTZ3-F1
#
_cell.length_a   1.000
_cell.length_b   1.000
_cell.length_c   1.000
_cell.angle_alpha   90.00
_cell.angle_beta   90.00
_cell.angle_gamma   90.00
#
_symmetry.space_group_name_H-M   'P 1'
#
loop_
_entity.id
_entity.type
_entity.pdbx_description
1 polymer ?
#
loop_
_entity_poly.entity_id
_entity_poly.type
_entity_poly.pdbx_seq_one_letter_code
_entity_poly.pdbx_strand_id
1 'polypeptide(L)' 'MLFLKREMPDTGELIILRDNKVFFMVPEGQVFQSFYDAVFKSVTQHTKKRKREADINFCVWSPTQERDFIIPKK' A
#
# COMPACT_ATOMS: atom_id res chain seq x y z
N MET A 1 -9.76 1.67 4.72
CA MET A 1 -9.12 1.72 3.38
C MET A 1 -9.34 3.04 2.64
N LEU A 2 -10.53 3.68 2.67
CA LEU A 2 -10.75 4.99 2.02
C LEU A 2 -9.76 6.10 2.44
N PHE A 3 -9.21 6.01 3.66
CA PHE A 3 -8.25 7.00 4.15
C PHE A 3 -6.91 6.96 3.41
N LEU A 4 -6.43 5.81 2.93
CA LEU A 4 -5.14 5.75 2.23
C LEU A 4 -5.22 6.42 0.86
N LYS A 5 -6.32 6.21 0.12
CA LYS A 5 -6.58 6.95 -1.11
C LYS A 5 -6.62 8.46 -0.88
N ARG A 6 -7.14 8.91 0.27
CA ARG A 6 -7.25 10.33 0.63
C ARG A 6 -5.93 10.93 1.14
N GLU A 7 -5.13 10.16 1.87
CA GLU A 7 -3.89 10.64 2.50
C GLU A 7 -2.64 10.39 1.65
N MET A 8 -2.75 9.61 0.58
CA MET A 8 -1.68 9.32 -0.37
C MET A 8 -2.13 9.66 -1.79
N PRO A 9 -2.33 10.94 -2.16
CA PRO A 9 -2.84 11.30 -3.49
C PRO A 9 -1.95 10.79 -4.63
N ASP A 10 -0.62 10.83 -4.47
CA ASP A 10 0.35 10.42 -5.50
C ASP A 10 0.33 8.92 -5.82
N THR A 11 -0.10 8.09 -4.87
CA THR A 11 -0.16 6.62 -5.01
C THR A 11 -1.59 6.10 -4.89
N GLY A 12 -2.55 6.96 -4.58
CA GLY A 12 -3.94 6.64 -4.29
C GLY A 12 -4.73 6.24 -5.52
N GLU A 13 -4.35 6.78 -6.67
CA GLU A 13 -4.87 6.37 -7.99
C GLU A 13 -4.41 4.96 -8.37
N LEU A 14 -3.24 4.54 -7.86
CA LEU A 14 -2.67 3.21 -8.08
C LEU A 14 -3.21 2.16 -7.10
N ILE A 15 -4.08 2.56 -6.17
CA ILE A 15 -4.69 1.66 -5.19
C ILE A 15 -5.90 0.94 -5.80
N ILE A 16 -5.76 -0.38 -5.90
CA ILE A 16 -6.83 -1.31 -6.24
C ILE A 16 -7.25 -2.05 -4.96
N LEU A 17 -8.56 -2.22 -4.77
CA LEU A 17 -9.11 -3.01 -3.66
C LEU A 17 -9.66 -4.32 -4.25
N ARG A 18 -9.15 -5.45 -3.77
CA ARG A 18 -9.65 -6.81 -4.10
C ARG A 18 -9.58 -7.69 -2.87
N ASP A 19 -10.64 -8.46 -2.60
CA ASP A 19 -10.65 -9.51 -1.57
C ASP A 19 -10.13 -9.07 -0.19
N ASN A 20 -10.54 -7.90 0.30
CA ASN A 20 -10.05 -7.29 1.55
C ASN A 20 -8.53 -7.03 1.61
N LYS A 21 -7.83 -7.10 0.47
CA LYS A 21 -6.45 -6.66 0.30
C LYS A 21 -6.39 -5.37 -0.50
N VAL A 22 -5.39 -4.55 -0.18
CA VAL A 22 -5.03 -3.37 -0.96
C VAL A 22 -3.89 -3.72 -1.89
N PHE A 23 -4.04 -3.44 -3.17
CA PHE A 23 -3.01 -3.63 -4.18
C PHE A 23 -2.49 -2.27 -4.64
N PHE A 24 -1.17 -2.13 -4.68
CA PHE A 24 -0.48 -1.01 -5.29
C PHE A 24 0.16 -1.49 -6.58
N MET A 25 -0.34 -1.02 -7.72
CA MET A 25 0.30 -1.31 -9.00
C MET A 25 1.52 -0.42 -9.20
N VAL A 26 2.66 -1.04 -9.51
CA VAL A 26 3.87 -0.32 -9.87
C VAL A 26 3.67 0.29 -11.26
N PRO A 27 3.81 1.62 -11.42
CA PRO A 27 3.70 2.26 -12.72
C PRO A 27 4.79 1.80 -13.68
N GLU A 28 4.50 1.86 -14.99
CA GLU A 28 5.52 1.61 -16.00
C GLU A 28 6.68 2.61 -15.86
N GLY A 29 7.92 2.11 -15.98
CA GLY A 29 9.14 2.90 -15.81
C GLY A 29 9.59 3.12 -14.35
N GLN A 30 8.83 2.67 -13.35
CA GLN A 30 9.26 2.68 -11.95
C GLN A 30 10.03 1.41 -11.57
N VAL A 31 11.07 1.57 -10.75
CA VAL A 31 11.80 0.45 -10.16
C VAL A 31 10.97 -0.12 -9.00
N PHE A 32 10.63 -1.41 -9.07
CA PHE A 32 9.79 -2.10 -8.09
C PHE A 32 10.23 -1.87 -6.65
N GLN A 33 11.52 -2.06 -6.35
CA GLN A 33 12.03 -1.94 -4.98
C GLN A 33 11.90 -0.50 -4.44
N SER A 34 12.23 0.50 -5.27
CA SER A 34 12.06 1.92 -4.89
C SER A 34 10.60 2.27 -4.64
N PHE A 35 9.70 1.78 -5.49
CA PHE A 35 8.26 1.99 -5.33
C PHE A 35 7.71 1.28 -4.08
N TYR A 36 8.14 0.04 -3.85
CA TYR A 36 7.80 -0.74 -2.65
C TYR A 36 8.21 0.01 -1.38
N ASP A 37 9.45 0.52 -1.30
CA ASP A 37 9.94 1.22 -0.11
C ASP A 37 9.16 2.54 0.14
N ALA A 38 8.80 3.25 -0.93
CA ALA A 38 7.97 4.45 -0.84
C ALA A 38 6.56 4.16 -0.32
N VAL A 39 5.89 3.14 -0.89
CA VAL A 39 4.56 2.68 -0.45
C VAL A 39 4.63 2.21 0.99
N PHE A 40 5.58 1.33 1.32
CA PHE A 40 5.75 0.79 2.66
C PHE A 40 5.93 1.90 3.71
N LYS A 41 6.79 2.88 3.44
CA LYS A 41 7.02 4.02 4.32
C LYS A 41 5.76 4.85 4.51
N SER A 42 5.07 5.17 3.41
CA SER A 42 3.86 6.00 3.43
C SER A 42 2.72 5.31 4.18
N VAL A 43 2.42 4.05 3.85
CA VAL A 43 1.40 3.27 4.54
C VAL A 43 1.75 3.14 6.02
N THR A 44 3.00 2.82 6.38
CA THR A 44 3.43 2.73 7.78
C THR A 44 3.26 4.05 8.53
N GLN A 45 3.61 5.18 7.92
CA GLN A 45 3.51 6.50 8.55
C GLN A 45 2.06 6.89 8.83
N HIS A 46 1.17 6.68 7.86
CA HIS A 46 -0.24 7.07 7.96
C HIS A 46 -1.01 6.13 8.87
N THR A 47 -0.66 4.85 8.83
CA THR A 47 -1.25 3.84 9.72
C THR A 47 -0.75 3.97 11.16
N LYS A 48 0.48 4.45 11.42
CA LYS A 48 0.99 4.70 12.79
C LYS A 48 0.20 5.78 13.54
N LYS A 49 -0.36 6.76 12.81
CA LYS A 49 -1.13 7.86 13.38
C LYS A 49 -2.57 7.49 13.73
N ARG A 50 -3.02 6.28 13.39
CA ARG A 50 -4.40 5.82 13.58
C ARG A 50 -4.42 4.62 14.53
N LYS A 51 -5.42 4.57 15.42
CA LYS A 51 -5.77 3.33 16.11
C LYS A 51 -6.28 2.35 15.06
N ARG A 52 -5.74 1.13 15.05
CA ARG A 52 -6.06 0.12 14.03
C ARG A 52 -6.81 -1.01 14.71
N GLU A 53 -8.09 -1.13 14.38
CA GLU A 53 -8.95 -2.20 14.91
C GLU A 53 -8.75 -3.54 14.16
N ALA A 54 -8.13 -3.49 12.97
CA ALA A 54 -7.86 -4.64 12.11
C ALA A 54 -6.45 -4.58 11.51
N ASP A 55 -5.91 -5.76 11.20
CA ASP A 55 -4.69 -5.90 10.42
C ASP A 55 -4.94 -5.35 9.02
N ILE A 56 -3.93 -4.70 8.45
CA ILE A 56 -4.05 -4.17 7.11
C ILE A 56 -3.07 -4.89 6.20
N ASN A 57 -3.64 -5.61 5.24
CA ASN A 57 -2.93 -6.41 4.26
C ASN A 57 -2.76 -5.61 2.98
N PHE A 58 -1.51 -5.50 2.52
CA PHE A 58 -1.16 -4.81 1.29
C PHE A 58 -0.27 -5.67 0.41
N CYS A 59 -0.42 -5.48 -0.88
CA CYS A 59 0.38 -6.10 -1.92
C CYS A 59 0.92 -5.01 -2.84
N VAL A 60 2.22 -5.05 -3.14
CA VAL A 60 2.82 -4.27 -4.23
C VAL A 60 3.05 -5.21 -5.39
N TRP A 61 2.48 -4.89 -6.54
CA TRP A 61 2.45 -5.78 -7.70
C TRP A 61 2.93 -5.08 -8.97
N SER A 62 3.71 -5.81 -9.77
CA SER A 62 4.07 -5.52 -11.15
C SER A 62 3.94 -6.80 -11.98
N PRO A 63 3.96 -6.73 -13.32
CA PRO A 63 3.89 -7.92 -14.18
C PRO A 63 4.95 -8.99 -13.91
N THR A 64 6.07 -8.62 -13.26
CA THR A 64 7.22 -9.51 -13.01
C THR A 64 7.48 -9.77 -11.54
N GLN A 65 6.90 -8.99 -10.62
CA GLN A 65 7.21 -9.05 -9.20
C GLN A 65 5.97 -8.76 -8.34
N GLU A 66 5.86 -9.47 -7.22
CA GLU A 66 4.81 -9.27 -6.23
C GLU A 66 5.41 -9.34 -4.83
N ARG A 67 4.98 -8.45 -3.94
CA ARG A 67 5.38 -8.49 -2.53
C ARG A 67 4.22 -8.08 -1.62
N ASP A 68 3.82 -9.04 -0.79
CA ASP A 68 2.87 -8.85 0.29
C ASP A 68 3.54 -8.35 1.57
N PHE A 69 2.83 -7.52 2.34
CA PHE A 69 3.18 -7.22 3.72
C PHE A 69 1.94 -6.85 4.55
N ILE A 70 2.08 -7.04 5.87
CA ILE A 70 1.00 -6.86 6.83
C ILE A 70 1.40 -5.79 7.82
N ILE A 71 0.49 -4.83 8.07
CA ILE A 71 0.61 -3.90 9.18
C ILE A 71 -0.35 -4.38 10.27
N PRO A 72 0.17 -4.93 11.38
CA PRO A 72 -0.67 -5.49 12.42
C PRO A 72 -1.48 -4.41 13.13
N LYS A 73 -2.66 -4.80 13.59
CA LYS A 73 -3.51 -3.99 14.47
C LYS A 73 -2.75 -3.57 15.72
N LYS A 74 -3.07 -2.39 16.25
CA LYS A 74 -2.40 -1.80 17.41
C LYS A 74 -3.43 -1.24 18.37
#